data_AF-A0A2S5CKJ8-F1
#
_entry.id   AF-A0A2S5CKJ8-F1
#
_cell.length_a   1.000
_cell.length_b   1.000
_cell.length_c   1.000
_cell.angle_alpha   90.00
_cell.angle_beta   90.00
_cell.angle_gamma   90.00
#
_symmetry.space_group_name_H-M   'P 1'
#
loop_
_entity.id
_entity.type
_entity.pdbx_description
1 polymer ?
#
loop_
_entity_poly.entity_id
_entity_poly.type
_entity_poly.pdbx_seq_one_letter_code
_entity_poly.pdbx_strand_id
1 'polypeptide(L)'
;MTTLNERILKVRKYKSLKQNEFAELIGVSRSTLSEVESGKTKPSTDIIVGIANSFDDVNTDWLLTGKGDMYRIKQPLTPISEHQAQVIVQLYGDLNKEQQQEILSAIQKEKRLNELAETVSQLQKKVG
;
A
#
# COMPACT_ATOMS: atom_id res chain seq x y z
N MET A 1 -7.68 6.41 -18.03
CA MET A 1 -6.43 6.61 -17.26
C MET A 1 -6.70 7.64 -16.20
N THR A 2 -6.22 7.46 -14.97
CA THR A 2 -6.32 8.49 -13.94
C THR A 2 -5.33 9.63 -14.22
N THR A 3 -5.63 10.83 -13.76
CA THR A 3 -4.70 11.97 -13.84
C THR A 3 -3.68 11.93 -12.69
N LEU A 4 -2.59 12.69 -12.80
CA LEU A 4 -1.63 12.83 -11.70
C LEU A 4 -2.30 13.44 -10.45
N ASN A 5 -3.18 14.43 -10.65
CA ASN A 5 -3.99 15.05 -9.60
C ASN A 5 -4.81 14.01 -8.82
N GLU A 6 -5.53 13.14 -9.53
CA GLU A 6 -6.31 12.06 -8.92
C GLU A 6 -5.43 11.07 -8.15
N ARG A 7 -4.22 10.78 -8.65
CA ARG A 7 -3.28 9.88 -7.95
C ARG A 7 -2.72 10.50 -6.68
N ILE A 8 -2.43 11.80 -6.66
CA ILE A 8 -2.03 12.53 -5.44
C ILE A 8 -3.15 12.49 -4.40
N LEU A 9 -4.39 12.79 -4.82
CA LEU A 9 -5.56 12.66 -3.96
C LEU A 9 -5.69 11.23 -3.41
N LYS A 10 -5.46 10.22 -4.25
CA LYS A 10 -5.49 8.80 -3.86
C LYS A 10 -4.43 8.48 -2.81
N VAL A 11 -3.20 8.99 -2.95
CA VAL A 11 -2.13 8.83 -1.95
C VAL A 11 -2.57 9.40 -0.61
N ARG A 12 -3.04 10.65 -0.59
CA ARG A 12 -3.50 11.28 0.65
C ARG A 12 -4.62 10.49 1.31
N LYS A 13 -5.67 10.16 0.55
CA LYS A 13 -6.83 9.42 1.06
C LYS A 13 -6.41 8.06 1.60
N TYR A 14 -5.47 7.38 0.93
CA TYR A 14 -4.97 6.11 1.43
C TYR A 14 -4.24 6.20 2.76
N LYS A 15 -3.48 7.27 2.98
CA LYS A 15 -2.84 7.54 4.26
C LYS A 15 -3.82 7.96 5.36
N SER A 16 -5.10 8.08 5.04
CA SER A 16 -6.16 8.56 5.93
C SER A 16 -5.87 9.96 6.50
N LEU A 17 -5.17 10.79 5.72
CA LEU A 17 -4.76 12.13 6.13
C LEU A 17 -5.75 13.19 5.63
N LYS A 18 -6.01 14.17 6.49
CA LYS A 18 -6.67 15.42 6.10
C LYS A 18 -5.73 16.21 5.17
N GLN A 19 -6.30 17.11 4.37
CA GLN A 19 -5.51 17.95 3.46
C GLN A 19 -4.42 18.75 4.19
N ASN A 20 -4.72 19.28 5.37
CA ASN A 20 -3.74 20.05 6.15
C ASN A 20 -2.55 19.18 6.54
N GLU A 21 -2.80 18.00 7.10
CA GLU A 21 -1.78 17.06 7.58
C GLU A 21 -0.90 16.58 6.42
N PHE A 22 -1.51 16.25 5.28
CA PHE A 22 -0.77 15.82 4.10
C PHE A 22 0.07 16.94 3.51
N ALA A 23 -0.48 18.16 3.41
CA ALA A 23 0.22 19.32 2.87
C ALA A 23 1.45 19.66 3.72
N GLU A 24 1.30 19.61 5.05
CA GLU A 24 2.40 19.82 6.00
C GLU A 24 3.50 18.76 5.82
N LEU A 25 3.14 17.47 5.73
CA LEU A 25 4.09 16.38 5.55
C LEU A 25 4.89 16.48 4.24
N ILE A 26 4.28 16.96 3.15
CA ILE A 26 4.96 17.08 1.84
C ILE A 26 5.56 18.47 1.60
N GLY A 27 5.47 19.38 2.58
CA GLY A 27 6.11 20.70 2.53
C GLY A 27 5.40 21.72 1.63
N VAL A 28 4.06 21.67 1.49
CA VAL A 28 3.29 22.64 0.70
C VAL A 28 2.13 23.24 1.49
N SER A 29 1.53 24.31 0.96
CA SER A 29 0.32 24.88 1.57
C SER A 29 -0.91 24.00 1.31
N ARG A 30 -1.85 23.96 2.27
CA ARG A 30 -3.15 23.29 2.10
C ARG A 30 -3.91 23.84 0.88
N SER A 31 -3.88 25.15 0.66
CA SER A 31 -4.56 25.78 -0.48
C SER A 31 -4.01 25.24 -1.81
N THR A 32 -2.68 25.17 -1.93
CA THR A 32 -2.00 24.58 -3.09
C THR A 32 -2.43 23.12 -3.30
N LEU A 33 -2.42 22.32 -2.23
CA LEU A 33 -2.87 20.94 -2.31
C LEU A 33 -4.34 20.82 -2.75
N SER A 34 -5.22 21.69 -2.26
CA SER A 34 -6.65 21.68 -2.61
C SER A 34 -6.90 21.99 -4.09
N GLU A 35 -6.19 22.98 -4.65
CA GLU A 35 -6.28 23.29 -6.08
C GLU A 35 -5.74 22.16 -6.96
N VAL A 36 -4.70 21.47 -6.48
CA VAL A 36 -4.17 20.27 -7.14
C VAL A 36 -5.18 19.12 -7.07
N GLU A 37 -5.71 18.78 -5.91
CA GLU A 37 -6.64 17.65 -5.76
C GLU A 37 -7.97 17.86 -6.50
N SER A 38 -8.40 19.12 -6.66
CA SER A 38 -9.57 19.47 -7.47
C SER A 38 -9.29 19.52 -8.98
N GLY A 39 -8.04 19.35 -9.39
CA GLY A 39 -7.64 19.42 -10.80
C GLY A 39 -7.61 20.84 -11.38
N LYS A 40 -7.82 21.87 -10.56
CA LYS A 40 -7.76 23.27 -10.97
C LYS A 40 -6.35 23.67 -11.42
N THR A 41 -5.33 23.11 -10.77
CA THR A 41 -3.92 23.39 -11.05
C THR A 41 -3.14 22.08 -11.25
N LYS A 42 -2.15 22.08 -12.15
CA LYS A 42 -1.23 20.94 -12.28
C LYS A 42 -0.31 20.87 -11.06
N PRO A 43 0.06 19.67 -10.58
CA PRO A 43 1.00 19.52 -9.48
C PRO A 43 2.39 20.01 -9.89
N SER A 44 3.08 20.71 -8.99
CA SER A 44 4.48 21.06 -9.18
C SER A 44 5.39 19.87 -8.93
N THR A 45 6.64 19.97 -9.38
CA THR A 45 7.68 18.99 -9.04
C THR A 45 7.87 18.89 -7.52
N ASP A 46 7.74 20.00 -6.78
CA ASP A 46 7.88 20.00 -5.32
C ASP A 46 6.85 19.11 -4.62
N ILE A 47 5.61 19.06 -5.13
CA ILE A 47 4.59 18.14 -4.60
C ILE A 47 5.00 16.69 -4.83
N ILE A 48 5.52 16.37 -6.01
CA ILE A 48 5.95 15.01 -6.36
C ILE A 48 7.12 14.59 -5.48
N VAL A 49 8.12 15.46 -5.33
CA VAL A 49 9.30 15.25 -4.49
C VAL A 49 8.90 15.12 -3.03
N GLY A 50 8.02 15.99 -2.53
CA GLY A 50 7.50 15.93 -1.17
C GLY A 50 6.79 14.60 -0.88
N ILE A 51 5.97 14.10 -1.80
CA ILE A 51 5.33 12.78 -1.65
C ILE A 51 6.37 11.66 -1.63
N ALA A 52 7.35 11.68 -2.55
CA ALA A 52 8.38 10.64 -2.63
C ALA A 52 9.28 10.59 -1.39
N ASN A 53 9.56 11.75 -0.78
CA ASN A 53 10.39 11.85 0.42
C ASN A 53 9.63 11.51 1.71
N SER A 54 8.33 11.83 1.77
CA SER A 54 7.53 11.63 2.98
C SER A 54 6.90 10.23 3.08
N PHE A 55 6.83 9.48 1.97
CA PHE A 55 6.19 8.17 1.93
C PHE A 55 7.04 7.13 1.17
N ASP A 56 7.80 6.35 1.94
CA ASP A 56 8.71 5.31 1.45
C ASP A 56 8.01 4.18 0.68
N ASP A 57 6.76 3.90 1.04
CA ASP A 57 5.88 2.89 0.49
C ASP A 57 5.15 3.32 -0.78
N VAL A 58 5.18 4.58 -1.19
CA VAL A 58 4.52 5.02 -2.43
C VAL A 58 5.41 4.74 -3.64
N ASN A 59 4.83 4.10 -4.66
CA ASN A 59 5.52 3.88 -5.91
C ASN A 59 5.49 5.15 -6.78
N THR A 60 6.65 5.80 -6.92
CA THR A 60 6.80 7.02 -7.72
C THR A 60 6.52 6.80 -9.21
N ASP A 61 6.85 5.62 -9.76
CA ASP A 61 6.57 5.32 -11.17
C ASP A 61 5.07 5.24 -11.42
N TRP A 62 4.33 4.62 -10.51
CA TRP A 62 2.87 4.65 -10.55
C TRP A 62 2.32 6.06 -10.38
N LEU A 63 2.87 6.84 -9.45
CA LEU A 63 2.43 8.22 -9.25
C LEU A 63 2.59 9.04 -10.54
N LEU A 64 3.71 8.92 -11.25
CA LEU A 64 3.98 9.67 -12.47
C LEU A 64 3.23 9.14 -13.68
N THR A 65 3.27 7.83 -13.90
CA THR A 65 2.82 7.20 -15.16
C THR A 65 1.42 6.60 -15.09
N GLY A 66 0.93 6.32 -13.87
CA GLY A 66 -0.30 5.56 -13.63
C GLY A 66 -0.18 4.06 -13.90
N LYS A 67 1.03 3.54 -14.17
CA LYS A 67 1.30 2.13 -14.45
C LYS A 67 1.81 1.40 -13.19
N GLY A 68 1.46 0.13 -13.05
CA GLY A 68 1.85 -0.69 -11.91
C GLY A 68 1.02 -0.43 -10.65
N ASP A 69 1.52 -0.89 -9.51
CA ASP A 69 0.85 -0.73 -8.22
C ASP A 69 1.22 0.58 -7.55
N MET A 70 0.27 1.11 -6.80
CA MET A 70 0.40 2.36 -6.06
C MET A 70 1.44 2.30 -4.94
N TYR A 71 1.65 1.12 -4.36
CA TYR A 71 2.58 0.90 -3.28
C TYR A 71 3.75 0.04 -3.71
N ARG A 72 4.91 0.35 -3.13
CA ARG A 72 6.02 -0.60 -3.08
C ARG A 72 5.64 -1.69 -2.10
N ILE A 73 5.64 -2.93 -2.57
CA ILE A 73 5.46 -4.09 -1.69
C ILE A 73 6.65 -4.10 -0.74
N LYS A 74 6.44 -3.76 0.55
CA LYS A 74 7.53 -3.54 1.55
C LYS A 74 8.43 -4.75 1.76
N GLN A 75 7.98 -5.92 1.34
CA GLN A 75 8.88 -7.01 0.99
C GLN A 75 8.41 -7.55 -0.37
N PRO A 76 9.27 -7.64 -1.39
CA PRO A 76 8.94 -8.56 -2.48
C PRO A 76 8.62 -9.91 -1.83
N LEU A 77 7.62 -10.62 -2.33
CA LEU A 77 7.48 -12.05 -2.02
C LEU A 77 8.82 -12.67 -2.38
N THR A 78 9.71 -12.85 -1.40
CA THR A 78 10.97 -13.54 -1.64
C THR A 78 10.54 -14.96 -1.93
N PRO A 79 10.81 -15.48 -3.13
CA PRO A 79 10.57 -16.89 -3.38
C PRO A 79 11.27 -17.65 -2.27
N ILE A 80 10.52 -18.48 -1.55
CA ILE A 80 11.12 -19.42 -0.59
C ILE A 80 12.18 -20.19 -1.38
N SER A 81 13.41 -20.23 -0.86
CA SER A 81 14.45 -21.01 -1.51
C SER A 81 14.05 -22.49 -1.52
N GLU A 82 14.57 -23.26 -2.46
CA GLU A 82 14.30 -24.70 -2.53
C GLU A 82 14.61 -25.40 -1.20
N HIS A 83 15.69 -25.00 -0.53
CA HIS A 83 16.04 -25.49 0.80
C HIS A 83 14.98 -25.16 1.86
N GLN A 84 14.45 -23.93 1.88
CA GLN A 84 13.37 -23.56 2.80
C GLN A 84 12.10 -24.36 2.52
N ALA A 85 11.77 -24.59 1.26
CA ALA A 85 10.63 -25.42 0.88
C ALA A 85 10.80 -26.88 1.37
N GLN A 86 12.00 -27.46 1.23
CA GLN A 86 12.29 -28.80 1.74
C GLN A 86 12.12 -28.89 3.26
N VAL A 87 12.69 -27.93 4.00
CA VAL A 87 12.58 -27.88 5.47
C VAL A 87 11.13 -27.80 5.91
N ILE A 88 10.32 -26.95 5.26
CA ILE A 88 8.89 -26.83 5.56
C ILE A 88 8.14 -28.14 5.29
N VAL A 89 8.40 -28.80 4.16
CA VAL A 89 7.76 -30.09 3.81
C VAL A 89 8.14 -31.17 4.82
N GLN A 90 9.41 -31.25 5.22
CA GLN A 90 9.86 -32.21 6.22
C GLN A 90 9.17 -31.96 7.57
N LEU A 91 9.25 -30.74 8.10
CA LEU A 91 8.63 -30.38 9.38
C LEU A 91 7.13 -30.61 9.36
N TYR A 92 6.46 -30.33 8.24
CA TYR A 92 5.02 -30.59 8.09
C TYR A 92 4.69 -32.08 8.02
N GLY A 93 5.56 -32.88 7.40
CA GLY A 93 5.44 -34.33 7.32
C GLY A 93 5.59 -35.05 8.65
N ASP A 94 6.40 -34.50 9.56
CA ASP A 94 6.63 -35.04 10.91
C ASP A 94 5.44 -34.83 11.88
N LEU A 95 4.44 -34.04 11.47
CA LEU A 95 3.26 -33.74 12.27
C LEU A 95 2.11 -34.72 12.06
N ASN A 96 1.29 -34.89 13.09
CA ASN A 96 0.06 -35.66 12.96
C ASN A 96 -1.01 -34.90 12.16
N LYS A 97 -2.11 -35.57 11.80
CA LYS A 97 -3.17 -34.98 10.98
C LYS A 97 -3.86 -33.77 11.62
N GLU A 98 -4.03 -33.77 12.93
CA GLU A 98 -4.67 -32.67 13.66
C GLU A 98 -3.78 -31.42 13.62
N GLN A 99 -2.49 -31.57 13.92
CA GLN A 99 -1.49 -30.50 13.86
C GLN A 99 -1.33 -29.96 12.43
N GLN A 100 -1.32 -30.84 11.43
CA GLN A 100 -1.30 -30.46 10.01
C GLN A 100 -2.49 -29.58 9.63
N GLN A 101 -3.70 -29.93 10.10
CA GLN A 101 -4.90 -29.14 9.86
C GLN A 101 -4.88 -27.81 10.61
N GLU A 102 -4.38 -27.80 11.85
CA GLU A 102 -4.26 -26.58 12.64
C GLU A 102 -3.35 -25.56 11.95
N ILE A 103 -2.17 -25.98 11.48
CA ILE A 103 -1.23 -25.13 10.73
C ILE A 103 -1.86 -24.58 9.45
N LEU A 104 -2.51 -25.42 8.64
CA LEU A 104 -3.18 -24.95 7.43
C LEU A 104 -4.28 -23.95 7.76
N SER A 105 -5.05 -24.19 8.82
CA SER A 105 -6.09 -23.27 9.26
C SER A 105 -5.50 -21.93 9.71
N ALA A 106 -4.36 -21.93 10.40
CA ALA A 106 -3.67 -20.74 10.83
C ALA A 106 -3.15 -19.93 9.63
N ILE A 107 -2.51 -20.58 8.65
CA ILE A 107 -2.06 -19.96 7.41
C ILE A 107 -3.22 -19.31 6.65
N GLN A 108 -4.35 -20.02 6.53
CA GLN A 108 -5.55 -19.49 5.86
C GLN A 108 -6.16 -18.31 6.61
N LYS A 109 -6.23 -18.38 7.94
CA LYS A 109 -6.72 -17.28 8.78
C LYS A 109 -5.84 -16.04 8.63
N GLU A 110 -4.52 -16.21 8.65
CA GLU A 110 -3.56 -15.12 8.46
C GLU A 110 -3.72 -14.48 7.08
N LYS A 111 -3.83 -15.28 6.02
CA LYS A 111 -4.09 -14.78 4.67
C LYS A 111 -5.39 -13.97 4.61
N ARG A 112 -6.47 -14.52 5.16
CA ARG A 112 -7.78 -13.85 5.21
C ARG A 112 -7.75 -12.58 6.05
N LEU A 113 -7.01 -12.56 7.15
CA LEU A 113 -6.85 -11.37 8.00
C LEU A 113 -6.14 -10.26 7.24
N ASN A 114 -5.10 -10.58 6.48
CA ASN A 114 -4.40 -9.62 5.63
C ASN A 114 -5.31 -9.09 4.51
N GLU A 115 -6.07 -9.95 3.83
CA GLU A 115 -7.07 -9.54 2.82
C GLU A 115 -8.17 -8.65 3.44
N LEU A 116 -8.63 -9.00 4.65
CA LEU A 116 -9.63 -8.21 5.37
C LEU A 116 -9.06 -6.86 5.81
N ALA A 117 -7.84 -6.82 6.35
CA ALA A 117 -7.17 -5.59 6.74
C ALA A 117 -7.01 -4.65 5.53
N GLU A 118 -6.65 -5.20 4.37
CA GLU A 118 -6.59 -4.45 3.12
C GLU A 118 -7.97 -3.94 2.71
N THR A 119 -9.01 -4.78 2.77
CA THR A 119 -10.39 -4.40 2.45
C THR A 119 -10.94 -3.33 3.39
N VAL A 120 -10.75 -3.47 4.70
CA VAL A 120 -11.15 -2.48 5.71
C VAL A 120 -10.45 -1.16 5.46
N SER A 121 -9.15 -1.21 5.19
CA SER A 121 -8.37 -0.03 4.79
C SER A 121 -8.99 0.63 3.56
N GLN A 122 -9.40 -0.13 2.54
CA GLN A 122 -10.09 0.40 1.34
C GLN A 122 -11.48 0.98 1.63
N LEU A 123 -12.25 0.40 2.55
CA LEU A 123 -13.60 0.87 2.90
C LEU A 123 -13.59 2.14 3.74
N GLN A 124 -12.68 2.24 4.73
CA GLN A 124 -12.48 3.47 5.51
C GLN A 124 -12.15 4.66 4.61
N LYS A 125 -11.50 4.41 3.46
CA LYS A 125 -11.17 5.43 2.45
C LYS A 125 -12.36 5.88 1.60
N LYS A 126 -13.47 5.13 1.58
CA LYS A 126 -14.69 5.47 0.82
C LYS A 126 -15.73 6.25 1.62
N VAL A 127 -15.68 6.20 2.95
CA VAL A 127 -16.70 6.78 3.84
C VAL A 127 -16.34 8.19 4.34
N GLY A 128 -15.14 8.70 4.05
CA GLY A 128 -14.71 10.08 4.38
C GLY A 128 -14.06 10.82 3.21
#